data_AF-A0A944D8D0-F1
#
_entry.id   AF-A0A944D8D0-F1
#
_cell.length_a   1.000
_cell.length_b   1.000
_cell.length_c   1.000
_cell.angle_alpha   90.00
_cell.angle_beta   90.00
_cell.angle_gamma   90.00
#
_symmetry.space_group_name_H-M   'P 1'
#
loop_
_entity.id
_entity.type
_entity.pdbx_description
1 polymer ?
#
loop_
_entity_poly.entity_id
_entity_poly.type
_entity_poly.pdbx_seq_one_letter_code
_entity_poly.pdbx_strand_id
1 'polypeptide(L)'
;MTNPSSYKSSPTGGRIARLLETGFSGSAAEIAERVHCVTIVARLYLSGMIEDGAAHVCAWRRNVRGPYIAVYMAGKGKTPPAPAKLTNSEKAKRYKRRLCEHLGPTVARAVLNGMKSENRASAIIIGGVTVWRRGVGVDRSVEVEA
;
A
#
# COMPACT_ATOMS: atom_id res chain seq x y z
N MET A 1 27.39 8.85 15.01
CA MET A 1 26.61 8.21 13.94
C MET A 1 27.18 8.68 12.62
N THR A 2 27.95 7.82 11.95
CA THR A 2 28.62 8.11 10.68
C THR A 2 27.59 8.36 9.59
N ASN A 3 27.63 9.56 9.01
CA ASN A 3 26.70 10.04 7.98
C ASN A 3 26.86 9.13 6.73
N PRO A 4 25.92 8.22 6.44
CA PRO A 4 26.16 7.19 5.45
C PRO A 4 26.03 7.80 4.06
N SER A 5 27.19 8.07 3.44
CA SER A 5 27.33 8.33 2.00
C SER A 5 26.48 9.49 1.49
N SER A 6 27.02 10.72 1.54
CA SER A 6 26.50 11.86 0.78
C SER A 6 26.10 11.41 -0.63
N TYR A 7 24.81 11.54 -0.99
CA TYR A 7 24.35 11.12 -2.32
C TYR A 7 25.09 11.84 -3.45
N LYS A 8 25.70 12.99 -3.14
CA LYS A 8 26.51 13.83 -4.04
C LYS A 8 27.82 13.14 -4.46
N SER A 9 28.41 12.32 -3.61
CA SER A 9 29.68 11.62 -3.91
C SER A 9 29.48 10.22 -4.50
N SER A 10 28.26 9.67 -4.44
CA SER A 10 27.93 8.35 -4.98
C SER A 10 27.41 8.44 -6.42
N PRO A 11 27.91 7.61 -7.35
CA PRO A 11 27.34 7.50 -8.69
C PRO A 11 25.85 7.17 -8.68
N THR A 12 25.41 6.28 -7.78
CA THR A 12 24.00 5.89 -7.64
C THR A 12 23.16 7.05 -7.09
N GLY A 13 23.68 7.76 -6.09
CA GLY A 13 23.02 8.95 -5.54
C GLY A 13 22.85 10.04 -6.59
N GLY A 14 23.89 10.29 -7.39
CA GLY A 14 23.83 11.24 -8.52
C GLY A 14 22.84 10.83 -9.62
N ARG A 15 22.71 9.54 -9.93
CA ARG A 15 21.68 9.04 -10.87
C ARG A 15 20.26 9.25 -10.35
N ILE A 16 20.03 9.02 -9.06
CA ILE A 16 18.73 9.30 -8.42
C ILE A 16 18.42 10.80 -8.48
N ALA A 17 19.41 11.65 -8.17
CA ALA A 17 19.24 13.10 -8.22
C ALA A 17 18.81 13.56 -9.61
N ARG A 18 19.58 13.18 -10.64
CA ARG A 18 19.28 13.50 -12.04
C ARG A 18 17.92 12.99 -12.47
N LEU A 19 17.55 11.78 -12.06
CA LEU A 19 16.22 11.23 -12.37
C LEU A 19 15.12 12.15 -11.82
N LEU A 20 15.20 12.55 -10.54
CA LEU A 20 14.20 13.44 -9.95
C LEU A 20 14.21 14.84 -10.58
N GLU A 21 15.39 15.36 -10.94
CA GLU A 21 15.55 16.65 -11.64
C GLU A 21 14.88 16.68 -13.02
N THR A 22 14.68 15.52 -13.67
CA THR A 22 13.88 15.45 -14.92
C THR A 22 12.38 15.74 -14.73
N GLY A 23 11.92 15.91 -13.49
CA GLY A 23 10.50 16.03 -13.14
C GLY A 23 9.84 14.68 -12.84
N PHE A 24 10.60 13.58 -12.85
CA PHE A 24 10.08 12.28 -12.44
C PHE A 24 9.67 12.30 -10.96
N SER A 25 8.51 11.73 -10.66
CA SER A 25 8.07 11.46 -9.29
C SER A 25 7.63 10.02 -9.14
N GLY A 26 8.03 9.39 -8.04
CA GLY A 26 7.81 7.97 -7.85
C GLY A 26 8.18 7.47 -6.46
N SER A 27 7.79 6.23 -6.19
CA SER A 27 8.20 5.50 -5.00
C SER A 27 9.67 5.11 -5.06
N ALA A 28 10.26 4.82 -3.89
CA ALA A 28 11.63 4.34 -3.83
C ALA A 28 11.87 3.06 -4.66
N ALA A 29 10.85 2.22 -4.85
CA ALA A 29 10.94 1.02 -5.69
C ALA A 29 10.99 1.39 -7.18
N GLU A 30 10.10 2.27 -7.63
CA GLU A 30 10.07 2.76 -9.02
C GLU A 30 11.33 3.55 -9.40
N ILE A 31 11.93 4.25 -8.42
CA ILE A 31 13.22 4.95 -8.57
C ILE A 31 14.36 3.93 -8.67
N ALA A 32 14.38 2.94 -7.77
CA ALA A 32 15.40 1.91 -7.75
C ALA A 32 15.42 1.09 -9.03
N GLU A 33 14.25 0.74 -9.56
CA GLU A 33 14.08 0.05 -10.83
C GLU A 33 14.69 0.85 -12.00
N ARG A 34 14.36 2.15 -12.10
CA ARG A 34 14.86 3.03 -13.17
C ARG A 34 16.36 3.28 -13.10
N VAL A 35 16.92 3.34 -11.89
CA VAL A 35 18.35 3.59 -11.68
C VAL A 35 19.15 2.27 -11.64
N HIS A 36 18.48 1.12 -11.74
CA HIS A 36 19.06 -0.21 -11.60
C HIS A 36 19.83 -0.39 -10.29
N CYS A 37 19.20 -0.02 -9.17
CA CYS A 37 19.72 -0.24 -7.83
C CYS A 37 18.71 -0.98 -6.95
N VAL A 38 19.12 -1.36 -5.75
CA VAL A 38 18.23 -2.02 -4.78
C VAL A 38 17.40 -0.98 -4.04
N THR A 39 16.11 -1.24 -3.80
CA THR A 39 15.18 -0.32 -3.12
C THR A 39 15.69 0.21 -1.78
N ILE A 40 16.45 -0.59 -1.02
CA ILE A 40 17.03 -0.13 0.26
C ILE A 40 18.09 0.96 0.05
N VAL A 41 18.90 0.86 -1.01
CA VAL A 41 19.91 1.86 -1.38
C VAL A 41 19.23 3.15 -1.84
N ALA A 42 18.19 3.03 -2.66
CA ALA A 42 17.39 4.19 -3.05
C ALA A 42 16.80 4.92 -1.84
N ARG A 43 16.24 4.20 -0.86
CA ARG A 43 15.71 4.79 0.37
C ARG A 43 16.79 5.54 1.18
N LEU A 44 17.99 4.96 1.31
CA LEU A 44 19.09 5.61 2.01
C LEU A 44 19.45 6.96 1.36
N TYR A 45 19.59 7.00 0.04
CA TYR A 45 19.88 8.24 -0.67
C TYR A 45 18.74 9.25 -0.62
N LEU A 46 17.49 8.80 -0.77
CA LEU A 46 16.31 9.66 -0.67
C LEU A 46 16.17 10.29 0.71
N SER A 47 16.49 9.57 1.79
CA SER A 47 16.52 10.13 3.14
C SER A 47 17.54 11.25 3.26
N GLY A 48 18.78 11.04 2.81
CA GLY A 48 19.81 12.08 2.81
C GLY A 48 19.46 13.28 1.91
N MET A 49 18.78 13.04 0.78
CA MET A 49 18.27 14.12 -0.07
C MET A 49 17.16 14.94 0.59
N ILE A 50 16.30 14.30 1.40
CA ILE A 50 15.26 15.00 2.17
C ILE A 50 15.90 15.87 3.26
N GLU A 51 16.89 15.34 3.97
CA GLU A 51 17.65 16.09 4.98
C GLU A 51 18.35 17.31 4.38
N ASP A 52 18.91 17.18 3.18
CA ASP A 52 19.54 18.26 2.42
C ASP A 52 18.53 19.23 1.75
N GLY A 53 17.23 18.91 1.76
CA GLY A 53 16.19 19.66 1.04
C GLY A 53 16.27 19.56 -0.49
N ALA A 54 17.02 18.58 -1.02
CA ALA A 54 17.13 18.28 -2.44
C ALA A 54 15.97 17.44 -2.97
N ALA A 55 15.21 16.79 -2.08
CA ALA A 55 13.97 16.09 -2.40
C ALA A 55 12.94 16.26 -1.27
N HIS A 56 11.70 15.96 -1.57
CA HIS A 56 10.63 15.87 -0.57
C HIS A 56 9.66 14.76 -0.93
N VAL A 57 8.83 14.34 0.03
CA VAL A 57 7.69 13.48 -0.26
C VAL A 57 6.56 14.37 -0.75
N CYS A 58 6.13 14.22 -1.99
CA CYS A 58 5.04 15.03 -2.56
C CYS A 58 3.66 14.42 -2.30
N ALA A 59 3.58 13.09 -2.14
CA ALA A 59 2.32 12.39 -1.93
C ALA A 59 2.51 11.03 -1.24
N TRP A 60 1.39 10.46 -0.77
CA TRP A 60 1.32 9.11 -0.23
C TRP A 60 0.38 8.27 -1.08
N ARG A 61 0.93 7.26 -1.77
CA ARG A 61 0.18 6.33 -2.62
C ARG A 61 -0.33 5.14 -1.80
N ARG A 62 -1.59 4.77 -1.99
CA ARG A 62 -2.18 3.61 -1.30
C ARG A 62 -1.60 2.30 -1.85
N ASN A 63 -1.08 1.45 -0.96
CA ASN A 63 -0.75 0.07 -1.29
C ASN A 63 -1.98 -0.84 -1.11
N VAL A 64 -2.10 -1.88 -1.94
CA VAL A 64 -3.18 -2.88 -1.89
C VAL A 64 -3.11 -3.70 -0.60
N ARG A 65 -1.92 -4.13 -0.19
CA ARG A 65 -1.71 -5.09 0.91
C ARG A 65 -0.82 -4.57 2.04
N GLY A 66 -0.42 -3.31 2.00
CA GLY A 66 0.62 -2.79 2.90
C GLY A 66 0.43 -1.32 3.33
N PRO A 67 1.45 -0.74 3.97
CA PRO A 67 1.44 0.68 4.34
C PRO A 67 1.40 1.58 3.10
N TYR A 68 1.00 2.83 3.30
CA TYR A 68 1.12 3.84 2.25
C TYR A 68 2.57 3.99 1.80
N ILE A 69 2.76 4.23 0.51
CA ILE A 69 4.05 4.34 -0.14
C ILE A 69 4.32 5.83 -0.37
N ALA A 70 5.45 6.33 0.13
CA ALA A 70 5.90 7.69 -0.14
C ALA A 70 6.24 7.86 -1.63
N VAL A 71 5.80 8.97 -2.22
CA VAL A 71 6.15 9.40 -3.57
C VAL A 71 7.11 10.58 -3.46
N TYR A 72 8.30 10.44 -4.02
CA TYR A 72 9.39 11.41 -3.93
C TYR A 72 9.42 12.30 -5.18
N MET A 73 9.80 13.56 -4.98
CA MET A 73 9.98 14.56 -6.03
C MET A 73 11.21 15.43 -5.71
N ALA A 74 11.86 15.97 -6.74
CA ALA A 74 12.99 16.88 -6.58
C ALA A 74 12.59 18.19 -5.87
N GLY A 75 13.59 18.82 -5.24
CA GLY A 75 13.51 20.15 -4.66
C GLY A 75 12.91 20.19 -3.26
N LYS A 76 12.92 21.41 -2.71
CA LYS A 76 12.30 21.71 -1.42
C LYS A 76 10.78 21.68 -1.58
N GLY A 77 10.12 21.00 -0.65
CA GLY A 77 8.66 20.96 -0.61
C GLY A 77 8.16 20.52 0.76
N LYS A 78 6.91 20.87 1.04
CA LYS A 78 6.27 20.47 2.30
C LYS A 78 5.83 19.01 2.18
N THR A 79 6.51 18.13 2.92
CA THR A 79 6.08 16.74 3.04
C THR A 79 4.70 16.68 3.71
N PRO A 80 3.66 16.14 3.04
CA PRO A 80 2.36 15.98 3.65
C PRO A 80 2.45 14.92 4.76
N PRO A 81 1.64 15.04 5.83
CA PRO A 81 1.63 14.05 6.88
C PRO A 81 1.26 12.67 6.32
N ALA A 82 1.94 11.64 6.80
CA ALA A 82 1.63 10.27 6.44
C ALA A 82 0.17 9.95 6.82
N PRO A 83 -0.61 9.29 5.95
CA PRO A 83 -1.97 8.90 6.28
C PRO A 83 -2.00 8.04 7.55
N ALA A 84 -2.93 8.34 8.45
CA ALA A 84 -3.11 7.58 9.67
C ALA A 84 -3.35 6.09 9.35
N LYS A 85 -2.72 5.22 10.16
CA LYS A 85 -3.00 3.79 10.09
C LYS A 85 -4.46 3.58 10.47
N LEU A 86 -5.21 2.88 9.62
CA LEU A 86 -6.57 2.49 9.96
C LEU A 86 -6.56 1.58 11.17
N THR A 87 -7.42 1.87 12.13
CA THR A 87 -7.74 1.00 13.25
C THR A 87 -8.35 -0.32 12.76
N ASN A 88 -8.29 -1.36 13.59
CA ASN A 88 -8.89 -2.65 13.25
C ASN A 88 -10.42 -2.53 13.02
N SER A 89 -11.09 -1.63 13.75
CA SER A 89 -12.52 -1.35 13.57
C SER A 89 -12.82 -0.69 12.22
N GLU A 90 -11.98 0.26 11.77
CA GLU A 90 -12.11 0.87 10.45
C GLU A 90 -11.82 -0.11 9.31
N LYS A 91 -10.83 -1.00 9.49
CA LYS A 91 -10.56 -2.09 8.54
C LYS A 91 -11.77 -3.02 8.44
N ALA A 92 -12.35 -3.44 9.57
CA ALA A 92 -13.54 -4.28 9.62
C ALA A 92 -14.75 -3.59 8.99
N LYS A 93 -14.98 -2.30 9.26
CA LYS A 93 -16.04 -1.50 8.61
C LYS A 93 -15.87 -1.44 7.10
N ARG A 94 -14.64 -1.18 6.61
CA ARG A 94 -14.35 -1.16 5.17
C ARG A 94 -14.54 -2.52 4.52
N TYR A 95 -14.13 -3.60 5.19
CA TYR A 95 -14.34 -4.97 4.70
C TYR A 95 -15.83 -5.29 4.62
N LYS A 96 -16.59 -5.05 5.70
CA LYS A 96 -18.05 -5.23 5.72
C LYS A 96 -18.74 -4.43 4.62
N ARG A 97 -18.36 -3.16 4.42
CA ARG A 97 -18.95 -2.33 3.37
C ARG A 97 -18.74 -2.93 1.98
N ARG A 98 -17.50 -3.31 1.64
CA ARG A 98 -17.18 -3.96 0.36
C ARG A 98 -17.92 -5.28 0.17
N LEU A 99 -18.07 -6.03 1.26
CA LEU A 99 -18.79 -7.30 1.24
C LEU A 99 -20.28 -7.09 0.95
N CYS A 100 -20.90 -6.07 1.57
CA CYS A 100 -22.28 -5.69 1.30
C CYS A 100 -22.46 -5.14 -0.13
N GLU A 101 -21.52 -4.34 -0.62
CA GLU A 101 -21.53 -3.82 -2.00
C GLU A 101 -21.46 -4.95 -3.04
N HIS A 102 -20.74 -6.03 -2.72
CA HIS A 102 -20.50 -7.12 -3.65
C HIS A 102 -21.53 -8.26 -3.59
N LEU A 103 -21.98 -8.63 -2.39
CA LEU A 103 -22.84 -9.82 -2.17
C LEU A 103 -24.24 -9.46 -1.68
N GLY A 104 -24.52 -8.19 -1.44
CA GLY A 104 -25.72 -7.74 -0.73
C GLY A 104 -25.62 -7.90 0.80
N PRO A 105 -26.46 -7.18 1.56
CA PRO A 105 -26.35 -7.07 3.01
C PRO A 105 -26.64 -8.38 3.76
N THR A 106 -27.54 -9.21 3.25
CA THR A 106 -27.96 -10.47 3.87
C THR A 106 -26.86 -11.52 3.79
N VAL A 107 -26.31 -11.74 2.60
CA VAL A 107 -25.21 -12.68 2.36
C VAL A 107 -23.95 -12.22 3.09
N ALA A 108 -23.62 -10.93 3.03
CA ALA A 108 -22.49 -10.37 3.76
C ALA A 108 -22.59 -10.65 5.28
N ARG A 109 -23.79 -10.59 5.85
CA ARG A 109 -24.03 -10.92 7.26
C ARG A 109 -23.80 -12.41 7.56
N ALA A 110 -24.28 -13.30 6.70
CA ALA A 110 -24.04 -14.74 6.82
C ALA A 110 -22.53 -15.03 6.78
N VAL A 111 -21.80 -14.42 5.84
CA VAL A 111 -20.35 -14.50 5.72
C VAL A 111 -19.64 -14.05 6.99
N LEU A 112 -19.96 -12.84 7.47
CA LEU A 112 -19.34 -12.30 8.70
C LEU A 112 -19.64 -13.15 9.93
N ASN A 113 -20.83 -13.74 10.03
CA ASN A 113 -21.16 -14.64 11.13
C ASN A 113 -20.35 -15.93 11.02
N GLY A 114 -20.29 -16.59 9.86
CA GLY A 114 -19.51 -17.82 9.70
C GLY A 114 -17.99 -17.64 9.89
N MET A 115 -17.48 -16.41 9.70
CA MET A 115 -16.09 -16.05 10.02
C MET A 115 -15.77 -15.99 11.52
N LYS A 116 -16.78 -15.89 12.40
CA LYS A 116 -16.56 -15.86 13.85
C LYS A 116 -15.94 -17.19 14.30
N SER A 117 -15.00 -17.10 15.24
CA SER A 117 -14.28 -18.26 15.80
C SER A 117 -15.21 -19.33 16.36
N GLU A 118 -16.32 -18.89 16.96
CA GLU A 118 -17.38 -19.74 17.55
C GLU A 118 -18.04 -20.66 16.51
N ASN A 119 -18.25 -20.17 15.29
CA ASN A 119 -19.05 -20.90 14.30
C ASN A 119 -18.27 -21.99 13.56
N ARG A 120 -16.94 -22.03 13.67
CA ARG A 120 -16.03 -23.03 13.03
C ARG A 120 -16.30 -23.34 11.55
N ALA A 121 -17.04 -22.49 10.83
CA ALA A 121 -17.43 -22.74 9.44
C ALA A 121 -16.21 -22.82 8.53
N SER A 122 -16.17 -23.86 7.69
CA SER A 122 -15.14 -24.08 6.67
C SER A 122 -15.51 -23.42 5.34
N ALA A 123 -16.80 -23.34 5.01
CA ALA A 123 -17.34 -22.68 3.83
C ALA A 123 -18.76 -22.17 4.06
N ILE A 124 -19.20 -21.24 3.22
CA ILE A 124 -20.56 -20.72 3.19
C ILE A 124 -21.05 -20.84 1.75
N ILE A 125 -22.15 -21.58 1.59
CA ILE A 125 -22.74 -21.93 0.31
C ILE A 125 -24.17 -21.35 0.29
N ILE A 126 -24.50 -20.64 -0.78
CA ILE A 126 -25.83 -20.02 -0.97
C ILE A 126 -26.29 -20.38 -2.38
N GLY A 127 -27.50 -20.95 -2.50
CA GLY A 127 -28.04 -21.38 -3.80
C GLY A 127 -27.18 -22.41 -4.54
N GLY A 128 -26.41 -23.23 -3.82
CA GLY A 128 -25.45 -24.18 -4.41
C GLY A 128 -24.09 -23.59 -4.79
N VAL A 129 -23.91 -22.27 -4.67
CA VAL A 129 -22.66 -21.57 -4.99
C VAL A 129 -21.85 -21.31 -3.72
N THR A 130 -20.55 -21.62 -3.74
CA THR A 130 -19.65 -21.33 -2.62
C THR A 130 -19.27 -19.85 -2.63
N VAL A 131 -19.78 -19.09 -1.68
CA VAL A 131 -19.56 -17.64 -1.59
C VAL A 131 -18.30 -17.30 -0.78
N TRP A 132 -17.98 -18.12 0.22
CA TRP A 132 -16.81 -17.92 1.07
C TRP A 132 -16.22 -19.24 1.52
N ARG A 133 -14.89 -19.31 1.63
CA ARG A 133 -14.17 -20.44 2.20
C ARG A 133 -13.06 -19.96 3.13
N ARG A 134 -12.91 -20.65 4.27
CA ARG A 134 -11.82 -20.40 5.22
C ARG A 134 -10.46 -20.57 4.54
N GLY A 135 -9.55 -19.62 4.76
CA GLY A 135 -8.20 -19.62 4.17
C GLY A 135 -8.13 -19.11 2.72
N VAL A 136 -9.24 -19.12 1.99
CA VAL A 136 -9.30 -18.61 0.60
C VAL A 136 -9.93 -17.21 0.57
N GLY A 137 -10.99 -17.00 1.35
CA GLY A 137 -11.74 -15.74 1.37
C GLY A 137 -13.04 -15.84 0.57
N VAL A 138 -13.53 -14.67 0.17
CA VAL A 138 -14.77 -14.52 -0.60
C VAL A 138 -14.46 -14.78 -2.06
N ASP A 139 -15.26 -15.62 -2.70
CA ASP A 139 -15.19 -15.80 -4.15
C ASP A 139 -15.80 -14.57 -4.83
N ARG A 140 -15.00 -13.90 -5.67
CA ARG A 140 -15.39 -12.66 -6.34
C ARG A 140 -16.06 -12.85 -7.69
N SER A 141 -16.08 -14.08 -8.18
CA SER A 141 -16.79 -14.44 -9.41
C SER A 141 -18.29 -14.63 -9.18
N VAL A 142 -18.72 -14.65 -7.91
CA VAL A 142 -20.11 -14.83 -7.52
C VAL A 142 -20.84 -13.49 -7.60
N GLU A 143 -21.62 -13.31 -8.65
CA GLU A 143 -22.68 -12.30 -8.68
C GLU A 143 -23.90 -12.92 -8.01
N VAL A 144 -24.24 -12.43 -6.82
CA VAL A 144 -25.51 -12.80 -6.19
C VAL A 144 -26.53 -11.78 -6.66
N GLU A 145 -27.51 -12.20 -7.46
CA GLU A 145 -28.67 -11.36 -7.79
C GLU A 145 -29.30 -10.85 -6.47
N ALA A 146 -29.48 -9.53 -6.41
CA ALA A 146 -29.90 -8.81 -5.22
C ALA A 146 -31.35 -9.10 -4.81
#